data_AF-A0A965U074-F1
#
_entry.id   AF-A0A965U074-F1
#
_cell.length_a   1.000
_cell.length_b   1.000
_cell.length_c   1.000
_cell.angle_alpha   90.00
_cell.angle_beta   90.00
_cell.angle_gamma   90.00
#
_symmetry.space_group_name_H-M   'P 1'
#
loop_
_entity.id
_entity.type
_entity.pdbx_description
1 polymer ?
#
loop_
_entity_poly.entity_id
_entity_poly.type
_entity_poly.pdbx_seq_one_letter_code
_entity_poly.pdbx_strand_id
1 'polypeptide(L)'
;MRRIIEPGAGLRAGYGALGGALNRNTVVTAAVAILFSIAGPALIYVSVAETLGFTAEQTSSWLFGAYAVSGLIGLLLAPYYKIPIVGAACIPGASLLATALAGHSFAEAVGAYVASGVLVLLIGVSGLASRVMALVPLPIVMGMVAGCMMSFGTGIVAGTAELPLVCGAAVLGYFLVPRLLPKVPPVPASLACALLALLLIGGFETAQLSFSFSWPLLTMPRFAPDTFLSVSLPLAVLVVGAQNAQAIGVLRAQGYEPPV
;
A
#
# COMPACT_ATOMS: atom_id res chain seq x y z
N MET A 1 11.55 -18.06 -28.60
CA MET A 1 11.79 -17.67 -27.19
C MET A 1 10.81 -16.56 -26.83
N ARG A 2 9.88 -16.77 -25.90
CA ARG A 2 9.07 -15.66 -25.36
C ARG A 2 10.03 -14.70 -24.64
N ARG A 3 9.93 -13.39 -24.91
CA ARG A 3 10.74 -12.39 -24.17
C ARG A 3 10.29 -12.41 -22.72
N ILE A 4 11.24 -12.44 -21.79
CA ILE A 4 10.98 -12.44 -20.33
C ILE A 4 10.44 -11.07 -19.88
N ILE A 5 10.77 -10.00 -20.61
CA ILE A 5 10.32 -8.64 -20.34
C ILE A 5 9.55 -8.14 -21.56
N GLU A 6 8.32 -7.67 -21.32
CA GLU A 6 7.50 -7.05 -22.36
C GLU A 6 7.99 -5.61 -22.66
N PRO A 7 8.07 -5.22 -23.94
CA PRO A 7 8.57 -3.90 -24.30
C PRO A 7 7.59 -2.80 -23.89
N GLY A 8 8.06 -1.83 -23.09
CA GLY A 8 7.34 -0.60 -22.78
C GLY A 8 7.71 0.57 -23.70
N ALA A 9 7.05 1.72 -23.49
CA ALA A 9 7.35 2.98 -24.19
C ALA A 9 8.74 3.57 -23.82
N GLY A 10 9.32 3.14 -22.70
CA GLY A 10 10.64 3.54 -22.23
C GLY A 10 10.63 4.77 -21.32
N LEU A 11 11.60 4.84 -20.39
CA LEU A 11 11.64 5.86 -19.33
C LEU A 11 11.71 7.29 -19.89
N ARG A 12 12.51 7.54 -20.94
CA ARG A 12 12.63 8.89 -21.53
C ARG A 12 11.29 9.41 -22.05
N ALA A 13 10.52 8.54 -22.72
CA ALA A 13 9.20 8.90 -23.26
C ALA A 13 8.15 9.07 -22.16
N GLY A 14 8.26 8.33 -21.05
CA GLY A 14 7.42 8.48 -19.87
C GLY A 14 7.68 9.79 -19.13
N TYR A 15 8.94 10.01 -18.72
CA TYR A 15 9.34 11.21 -17.99
C TYR A 15 9.18 12.49 -18.83
N GLY A 16 9.38 12.43 -20.14
CA GLY A 16 9.14 13.56 -21.05
C GLY A 16 7.67 14.01 -21.10
N ALA A 17 6.72 13.13 -20.77
CA ALA A 17 5.30 13.46 -20.74
C ALA A 17 4.83 14.03 -19.39
N LEU A 18 5.65 13.97 -18.33
CA LEU A 18 5.27 14.43 -16.98
C LEU A 18 4.91 15.91 -16.93
N GLY A 19 5.61 16.75 -17.69
CA GLY A 19 5.37 18.19 -17.70
C GLY A 19 3.93 18.56 -18.07
N GLY A 20 3.31 17.81 -18.99
CA GLY A 20 1.90 18.00 -19.37
C GLY A 20 0.92 17.30 -18.43
N ALA A 21 1.37 16.29 -17.68
CA ALA A 21 0.53 15.52 -16.75
C ALA A 21 0.46 16.13 -15.34
N LEU A 22 1.40 17.01 -14.97
CA LEU A 22 1.43 17.74 -13.70
C LEU A 22 0.40 18.88 -13.74
N ASN A 23 -0.76 18.65 -13.14
CA ASN A 23 -1.81 19.65 -12.99
C ASN A 23 -2.44 19.53 -11.59
N ARG A 24 -3.33 20.47 -11.28
CA ARG A 24 -4.00 20.53 -9.98
C ARG A 24 -4.68 19.21 -9.59
N ASN A 25 -5.35 18.56 -10.55
CA ASN A 25 -6.08 17.32 -10.28
C ASN A 25 -5.11 16.18 -9.98
N THR A 26 -4.00 16.06 -10.72
CA THR A 26 -3.03 14.98 -10.46
C THR A 26 -2.30 15.17 -9.12
N VAL A 27 -2.01 16.41 -8.72
CA VAL A 27 -1.46 16.70 -7.38
C VAL A 27 -2.44 16.34 -6.27
N VAL A 28 -3.72 16.71 -6.42
CA VAL A 28 -4.75 16.35 -5.44
C VAL A 28 -4.93 14.83 -5.37
N THR A 29 -5.03 14.14 -6.51
CA THR A 29 -5.15 12.67 -6.55
C THR A 29 -3.93 11.99 -5.92
N ALA A 30 -2.72 12.50 -6.17
CA ALA A 30 -1.50 12.00 -5.54
C ALA A 30 -1.53 12.20 -4.01
N ALA A 31 -1.96 13.38 -3.54
CA ALA A 31 -2.11 13.64 -2.11
C ALA A 31 -3.12 12.68 -1.46
N VAL A 32 -4.25 12.42 -2.11
CA VAL A 32 -5.26 11.44 -1.65
C VAL A 32 -4.66 10.03 -1.61
N ALA A 33 -3.93 9.61 -2.65
CA ALA A 33 -3.29 8.31 -2.70
C ALA A 33 -2.24 8.12 -1.59
N ILE A 34 -1.44 9.16 -1.31
CA ILE A 34 -0.45 9.15 -0.22
C ILE A 34 -1.16 9.04 1.13
N LEU A 35 -2.16 9.88 1.38
CA LEU A 35 -2.93 9.86 2.62
C LEU A 35 -3.55 8.48 2.86
N PHE A 36 -4.14 7.89 1.82
CA PHE A 36 -4.72 6.55 1.89
C PHE A 36 -3.66 5.48 2.15
N SER A 37 -2.48 5.61 1.52
CA SER A 37 -1.37 4.67 1.72
C SER A 37 -0.81 4.72 3.14
N ILE A 38 -0.87 5.86 3.83
CA ILE A 38 -0.30 6.03 5.18
C ILE A 38 -1.34 5.74 6.26
N ALA A 39 -2.57 6.25 6.14
CA ALA A 39 -3.53 6.35 7.25
C ALA A 39 -3.91 5.01 7.87
N GLY A 40 -4.03 3.95 7.08
CA GLY A 40 -4.32 2.59 7.57
C GLY A 40 -3.08 1.70 7.64
N PRO A 41 -2.38 1.48 6.52
CA PRO A 41 -1.30 0.49 6.45
C PRO A 41 -0.17 0.73 7.44
N ALA A 42 0.26 1.98 7.66
CA ALA A 42 1.38 2.28 8.55
C ALA A 42 1.11 1.84 10.00
N LEU A 43 -0.11 2.02 10.50
CA LEU A 43 -0.49 1.62 11.86
C LEU A 43 -0.45 0.11 12.05
N ILE A 44 -0.79 -0.66 11.01
CA ILE A 44 -0.70 -2.13 11.05
C ILE A 44 0.75 -2.56 11.23
N TYR A 45 1.70 -1.95 10.50
CA TYR A 45 3.13 -2.24 10.66
C TYR A 45 3.63 -1.93 12.07
N VAL A 46 3.25 -0.79 12.63
CA VAL A 46 3.63 -0.39 14.00
C VAL A 46 3.06 -1.36 15.03
N SER A 47 1.75 -1.66 14.95
CA SER A 47 1.09 -2.58 15.88
C SER A 47 1.67 -4.00 15.83
N VAL A 48 1.97 -4.50 14.62
CA VAL A 48 2.62 -5.80 14.44
C VAL A 48 4.03 -5.79 15.00
N ALA A 49 4.81 -4.73 14.75
CA ALA A 49 6.17 -4.59 15.25
C ALA A 49 6.21 -4.54 16.78
N GLU A 50 5.29 -3.82 17.42
CA GLU A 50 5.11 -3.79 18.88
C GLU A 50 4.78 -5.19 19.43
N THR A 51 3.86 -5.91 18.78
CA THR A 51 3.48 -7.27 19.18
C THR A 51 4.66 -8.25 19.09
N LEU A 52 5.54 -8.06 18.11
CA LEU A 52 6.76 -8.86 17.91
C LEU A 52 7.94 -8.37 18.76
N GLY A 53 7.80 -7.27 19.49
CA GLY A 53 8.87 -6.69 20.31
C GLY A 53 10.02 -6.10 19.49
N PHE A 54 9.77 -5.66 18.26
CA PHE A 54 10.78 -4.98 17.44
C PHE A 54 11.13 -3.60 18.00
N THR A 55 12.38 -3.20 17.82
CA THR A 55 12.82 -1.87 18.25
C THR A 55 12.23 -0.77 17.36
N ALA A 56 12.24 0.47 17.84
CA ALA A 56 11.82 1.63 17.04
C ALA A 56 12.62 1.75 15.73
N GLU A 57 13.92 1.44 15.76
CA GLU A 57 14.80 1.45 14.59
C GLU A 57 14.47 0.33 13.58
N GLN A 58 14.08 -0.85 14.06
CA GLN A 58 13.64 -1.94 13.19
C GLN A 58 12.30 -1.61 12.53
N THR A 59 11.38 -1.03 13.30
CA THR A 59 10.07 -0.60 12.82
C THR A 59 10.19 0.51 11.78
N SER A 60 11.04 1.52 12.04
CA SER A 60 11.31 2.59 11.08
C SER A 60 11.96 2.06 9.80
N SER A 61 12.92 1.13 9.92
CA SER A 61 13.55 0.47 8.77
C SER A 61 12.54 -0.34 7.94
N TRP A 62 11.63 -1.06 8.59
CA TRP A 62 10.60 -1.84 7.92
C TRP A 62 9.60 -0.95 7.17
N LEU A 63 9.12 0.13 7.81
CA LEU A 63 8.27 1.14 7.18
C LEU A 63 8.99 1.80 6.00
N PHE A 64 10.26 2.17 6.17
CA PHE A 64 11.07 2.73 5.08
C PHE A 64 11.12 1.76 3.90
N GLY A 65 11.45 0.49 4.13
CA GLY A 65 11.47 -0.52 3.08
C GLY A 65 10.12 -0.67 2.37
N ALA A 66 9.03 -0.74 3.14
CA ALA A 66 7.68 -0.87 2.62
C ALA A 66 7.28 0.29 1.68
N TYR A 67 7.55 1.53 2.08
CA TYR A 67 7.15 2.71 1.29
C TYR A 67 8.16 3.12 0.23
N ALA A 68 9.46 3.13 0.54
CA ALA A 68 10.50 3.57 -0.39
C ALA A 68 10.62 2.62 -1.58
N VAL A 69 10.60 1.29 -1.35
CA VAL A 69 10.67 0.31 -2.43
C VAL A 69 9.40 0.35 -3.27
N SER A 70 8.23 0.45 -2.64
CA SER A 70 6.93 0.61 -3.34
C SER A 70 6.90 1.86 -4.23
N GLY A 71 7.37 3.00 -3.71
CA GLY A 71 7.48 4.24 -4.45
C GLY A 71 8.47 4.13 -5.62
N LEU A 72 9.63 3.47 -5.40
CA LEU A 72 10.61 3.24 -6.46
C LEU A 72 10.04 2.37 -7.59
N ILE A 73 9.27 1.32 -7.26
CA ILE A 73 8.57 0.50 -8.26
C ILE A 73 7.63 1.37 -9.10
N GLY A 74 6.82 2.23 -8.47
CA GLY A 74 5.93 3.14 -9.18
C GLY A 74 6.69 4.14 -10.07
N LEU A 75 7.77 4.74 -9.55
CA LEU A 75 8.63 5.66 -10.30
C LEU A 75 9.33 5.01 -11.50
N LEU A 76 9.53 3.70 -11.49
CA LEU A 76 10.16 3.00 -12.61
C LEU A 76 9.12 2.46 -13.60
N LEU A 77 8.13 1.71 -13.11
CA LEU A 77 7.20 0.98 -13.97
C LEU A 77 6.14 1.89 -14.59
N ALA A 78 5.60 2.86 -13.85
CA ALA A 78 4.56 3.73 -14.38
C ALA A 78 5.04 4.54 -15.61
N PRO A 79 6.20 5.23 -15.58
CA PRO A 79 6.68 5.93 -16.77
C PRO A 79 7.22 4.99 -17.85
N TYR A 80 7.78 3.82 -17.49
CA TYR A 80 8.28 2.87 -18.49
C TYR A 80 7.15 2.31 -19.37
N TYR A 81 6.03 1.92 -18.76
CA TYR A 81 4.88 1.34 -19.48
C TYR A 81 3.82 2.38 -19.86
N LYS A 82 3.86 3.60 -19.31
CA LYS A 82 2.78 4.62 -19.44
C LYS A 82 1.41 4.11 -18.97
N ILE A 83 1.43 3.26 -17.96
CA ILE A 83 0.26 2.67 -17.28
C ILE A 83 0.40 3.04 -15.79
N PRO A 84 -0.67 3.33 -15.04
CA PRO A 84 -0.59 3.69 -13.62
C PRO A 84 -0.29 2.46 -12.73
N ILE A 85 0.88 1.84 -12.94
CA ILE A 85 1.39 0.73 -12.13
C ILE A 85 2.04 1.31 -10.88
N VAL A 86 1.57 0.91 -9.71
CA VAL A 86 2.05 1.40 -8.43
C VAL A 86 2.51 0.20 -7.59
N GLY A 87 3.70 0.30 -7.00
CA GLY A 87 4.12 -0.63 -5.96
C GLY A 87 3.39 -0.31 -4.67
N ALA A 88 2.92 -1.32 -3.95
CA ALA A 88 2.26 -1.16 -2.67
C ALA A 88 2.74 -2.22 -1.68
N ALA A 89 2.72 -1.87 -0.41
CA ALA A 89 3.04 -2.79 0.66
C ALA A 89 1.89 -3.79 0.86
N CYS A 90 2.22 -5.05 1.14
CA CYS A 90 1.24 -6.11 1.30
C CYS A 90 0.58 -6.03 2.69
N ILE A 91 -0.55 -5.34 2.81
CA ILE A 91 -1.30 -5.16 4.08
C ILE A 91 -1.67 -6.50 4.75
N PRO A 92 -2.38 -7.44 4.08
CA PRO A 92 -2.67 -8.75 4.67
C PRO A 92 -1.40 -9.55 5.01
N GLY A 93 -0.30 -9.32 4.27
CA GLY A 93 1.00 -9.89 4.60
C GLY A 93 1.58 -9.30 5.89
N ALA A 94 1.44 -7.99 6.11
CA ALA A 94 1.83 -7.32 7.34
C ALA A 94 1.08 -7.90 8.55
N SER A 95 -0.24 -8.07 8.46
CA SER A 95 -1.03 -8.65 9.55
C SER A 95 -0.72 -10.12 9.81
N LEU A 96 -0.43 -10.92 8.77
CA LEU A 96 -0.07 -12.34 8.91
C LEU A 96 1.19 -12.51 9.78
N LEU A 97 2.12 -11.56 9.69
CA LEU A 97 3.40 -11.63 10.39
C LEU A 97 3.27 -11.56 11.91
N ALA A 98 2.24 -10.88 12.45
CA ALA A 98 2.01 -10.81 13.89
C ALA A 98 1.98 -12.20 14.54
N THR A 99 1.38 -13.17 13.85
CA THR A 99 1.31 -14.55 14.32
C THR A 99 2.39 -15.44 13.73
N ALA A 100 2.74 -15.24 12.46
CA ALA A 100 3.64 -16.15 11.74
C ALA A 100 5.13 -15.98 12.11
N LEU A 101 5.51 -14.83 12.69
CA LEU A 101 6.85 -14.56 13.21
C LEU A 101 6.94 -14.60 14.74
N ALA A 102 5.89 -15.03 15.44
CA ALA A 102 5.94 -15.13 16.89
C ALA A 102 7.11 -16.05 17.32
N GLY A 103 8.07 -15.50 18.08
CA GLY A 103 9.28 -16.22 18.51
C GLY A 103 10.44 -16.23 17.52
N HIS A 104 10.32 -15.55 16.37
CA HIS A 104 11.39 -15.40 15.39
C HIS A 104 12.06 -14.02 15.46
N SER A 105 13.32 -13.96 15.05
CA SER A 105 14.11 -12.72 15.02
C SER A 105 13.75 -11.83 13.83
N PHE A 106 14.04 -10.52 13.95
CA PHE A 106 13.90 -9.58 12.84
C PHE A 106 14.71 -10.00 11.59
N ALA A 107 15.90 -10.60 11.76
CA ALA A 107 16.70 -11.09 10.64
C ALA A 107 16.03 -12.26 9.89
N GLU A 108 15.27 -13.11 10.59
CA GLU A 108 14.48 -14.19 9.98
C GLU A 108 13.25 -13.63 9.26
N ALA A 109 12.63 -12.58 9.79
CA ALA A 109 11.60 -11.83 9.09
C ALA A 109 12.10 -11.29 7.74
N VAL A 110 13.28 -10.64 7.74
CA VAL A 110 13.93 -10.13 6.53
C VAL A 110 14.23 -11.27 5.55
N GLY A 111 14.76 -12.40 6.04
CA GLY A 111 15.01 -13.58 5.22
C GLY A 111 13.73 -14.13 4.58
N ALA A 112 12.63 -14.18 5.32
CA ALA A 112 11.34 -14.62 4.80
C ALA A 112 10.79 -13.68 3.72
N TYR A 113 10.86 -12.36 3.93
CA TYR A 113 10.48 -11.37 2.92
C TYR A 113 11.30 -11.49 1.62
N VAL A 114 12.62 -11.63 1.74
CA VAL A 114 13.51 -11.83 0.59
C VAL A 114 13.16 -13.12 -0.14
N ALA A 115 12.99 -14.23 0.58
CA ALA A 115 12.62 -15.51 0.00
C ALA A 115 11.26 -15.44 -0.70
N SER A 116 10.28 -14.75 -0.12
CA SER A 116 8.98 -14.52 -0.75
C SER A 116 9.12 -13.71 -2.04
N GLY A 117 9.93 -12.64 -2.05
CA GLY A 117 10.23 -11.87 -3.25
C GLY A 117 10.87 -12.71 -4.36
N VAL A 118 11.80 -13.61 -4.01
CA VAL A 118 12.37 -14.57 -4.97
C VAL A 118 11.31 -15.52 -5.51
N LEU A 119 10.42 -16.05 -4.67
CA LEU A 119 9.33 -16.91 -5.11
C LEU A 119 8.39 -16.19 -6.09
N VAL A 120 7.98 -14.97 -5.75
CA VAL A 120 7.14 -14.13 -6.62
C VAL A 120 7.83 -13.87 -7.96
N LEU A 121 9.14 -13.58 -7.95
CA LEU A 121 9.93 -13.39 -9.17
C LEU A 121 9.97 -14.66 -10.02
N LEU A 122 10.20 -15.83 -9.42
CA LEU A 122 10.21 -17.11 -10.13
C LEU A 122 8.84 -17.45 -10.72
N ILE A 123 7.76 -17.17 -9.99
CA ILE A 123 6.37 -17.35 -10.47
C ILE A 123 6.06 -16.38 -11.64
N GLY A 124 6.58 -15.16 -11.58
CA GLY A 124 6.47 -14.18 -12.67
C GLY A 124 7.23 -14.62 -13.92
N VAL A 125 8.52 -14.93 -13.79
CA VAL A 125 9.39 -15.31 -14.92
C VAL A 125 8.98 -16.64 -15.57
N SER A 126 8.42 -17.58 -14.79
CA SER A 126 7.89 -18.84 -15.34
C SER A 126 6.61 -18.67 -16.15
N GLY A 127 5.97 -17.48 -16.13
CA GLY A 127 4.67 -17.25 -16.74
C GLY A 127 3.53 -17.97 -16.02
N LEU A 128 3.76 -18.47 -14.81
CA LEU A 128 2.72 -19.12 -14.03
C LEU A 128 1.72 -18.09 -13.49
N ALA A 129 2.19 -16.89 -13.15
CA ALA A 129 1.32 -15.77 -12.77
C ALA A 129 0.25 -15.48 -13.83
N SER A 130 0.64 -15.44 -15.11
CA SER A 130 -0.27 -15.14 -16.22
C SER A 130 -1.30 -16.25 -16.43
N ARG A 131 -0.89 -17.51 -16.29
CA ARG A 131 -1.81 -18.66 -16.30
C ARG A 131 -2.82 -18.59 -15.16
N VAL A 132 -2.37 -18.32 -13.93
CA VAL A 132 -3.24 -18.19 -12.77
C VAL A 132 -4.24 -17.06 -12.98
N MET A 133 -3.80 -15.91 -13.51
CA MET A 133 -4.70 -14.79 -13.78
C MET A 133 -5.68 -15.06 -14.91
N ALA A 134 -5.31 -15.86 -15.91
CA ALA A 134 -6.25 -16.29 -16.95
C ALA A 134 -7.37 -17.19 -16.39
N LEU A 135 -7.16 -17.84 -15.24
CA LEU A 135 -8.15 -18.67 -14.57
C LEU A 135 -9.13 -17.87 -13.71
N VAL A 136 -8.81 -16.63 -13.32
CA VAL A 136 -9.67 -15.81 -12.45
C VAL A 136 -10.54 -14.88 -13.31
N PRO A 137 -11.87 -15.11 -13.42
CA PRO A 137 -12.76 -14.27 -14.20
C PRO A 137 -12.80 -12.84 -13.65
N LEU A 138 -12.88 -11.84 -14.54
CA LEU A 138 -13.00 -10.44 -14.17
C LEU A 138 -14.11 -10.15 -13.14
N PRO A 139 -15.30 -10.80 -13.18
CA PRO A 139 -16.32 -10.64 -12.14
C PRO A 139 -15.85 -11.02 -10.73
N ILE A 140 -15.03 -12.06 -10.58
CA ILE A 140 -14.46 -12.45 -9.27
C ILE A 140 -13.51 -11.36 -8.79
N VAL A 141 -12.67 -10.84 -9.70
CA VAL A 141 -11.75 -9.76 -9.36
C VAL A 141 -12.49 -8.51 -8.92
N MET A 142 -13.56 -8.13 -9.63
CA MET A 142 -14.41 -7.00 -9.23
C MET A 142 -15.13 -7.26 -7.92
N GLY A 143 -15.55 -8.50 -7.64
CA GLY A 143 -16.09 -8.90 -6.34
C GLY A 143 -15.08 -8.72 -5.20
N MET A 144 -13.81 -9.09 -5.43
CA MET A 144 -12.72 -8.86 -4.47
C MET A 144 -12.49 -7.36 -4.23
N VAL A 145 -12.47 -6.55 -5.29
CA VAL A 145 -12.35 -5.08 -5.18
C VAL A 145 -13.53 -4.50 -4.41
N ALA A 146 -14.76 -4.93 -4.70
CA ALA A 146 -15.96 -4.50 -4.00
C ALA A 146 -15.90 -4.83 -2.50
N GLY A 147 -15.47 -6.06 -2.14
CA GLY A 147 -15.27 -6.44 -0.74
C GLY A 147 -14.24 -5.57 -0.03
N CYS A 148 -13.12 -5.26 -0.71
CA CYS A 148 -12.11 -4.33 -0.19
C CYS A 148 -12.66 -2.90 -0.06
N MET A 149 -13.48 -2.42 -0.99
CA MET A 149 -14.12 -1.10 -0.89
C MET A 149 -15.17 -1.05 0.21
N MET A 150 -15.88 -2.16 0.46
CA MET A 150 -16.90 -2.26 1.48
C MET A 150 -16.34 -2.12 2.89
N SER A 151 -15.13 -2.63 3.16
CA SER A 151 -14.48 -2.45 4.46
C SER A 151 -14.15 -0.98 4.78
N PHE A 152 -13.83 -0.16 3.77
CA PHE A 152 -13.69 1.28 3.96
C PHE A 152 -15.05 1.94 4.25
N GLY A 153 -16.11 1.51 3.56
CA GLY A 153 -17.47 2.02 3.80
C GLY A 153 -17.96 1.73 5.22
N THR A 154 -17.81 0.50 5.70
CA THR A 154 -18.19 0.11 7.07
C THR A 154 -17.27 0.74 8.12
N GLY A 155 -15.99 0.92 7.79
CA GLY A 155 -15.01 1.59 8.64
C GLY A 155 -15.38 3.04 8.99
N ILE A 156 -16.04 3.77 8.07
CA ILE A 156 -16.55 5.12 8.36
C ILE A 156 -17.60 5.09 9.47
N VAL A 157 -18.52 4.12 9.42
CA VAL A 157 -19.58 3.98 10.43
C VAL A 157 -18.99 3.58 11.78
N ALA A 158 -18.10 2.58 11.80
CA ALA A 158 -17.41 2.14 13.00
C ALA A 158 -16.60 3.28 13.64
N GLY A 159 -15.78 3.99 12.86
CA GLY A 159 -15.00 5.12 13.34
C GLY A 159 -15.87 6.29 13.85
N THR A 160 -17.03 6.53 13.21
CA THR A 160 -17.99 7.53 13.70
C THR A 160 -18.67 7.10 15.00
N ALA A 161 -18.84 5.80 15.25
CA ALA A 161 -19.33 5.32 16.54
C ALA A 161 -18.29 5.48 17.65
N GLU A 162 -17.00 5.26 17.35
CA GLU A 162 -15.91 5.39 18.32
C GLU A 162 -15.53 6.84 18.63
N LEU A 163 -15.39 7.68 17.59
CA LEU A 163 -15.01 9.10 17.71
C LEU A 163 -16.02 10.00 16.96
N PRO A 164 -17.25 10.18 17.49
CA PRO A 164 -18.34 10.86 16.78
C PRO A 164 -17.99 12.28 16.33
N LEU A 165 -17.31 13.05 17.17
CA LEU A 165 -16.93 14.42 16.84
C LEU A 165 -15.89 14.48 15.73
N VAL A 166 -14.85 13.64 15.77
CA VAL A 166 -13.74 13.69 14.80
C VAL A 166 -14.17 13.12 13.45
N CYS A 167 -14.70 11.90 13.45
CA CYS A 167 -15.15 11.24 12.23
C CYS A 167 -16.41 11.92 11.66
N GLY A 168 -17.33 12.39 12.51
CA GLY A 168 -18.47 13.18 12.08
C GLY A 168 -18.07 14.50 11.42
N ALA A 169 -17.09 15.23 11.98
CA ALA A 169 -16.54 16.43 11.35
C ALA A 169 -15.86 16.12 10.01
N ALA A 170 -15.18 14.97 9.89
CA ALA A 170 -14.60 14.53 8.62
C ALA A 170 -15.68 14.32 7.54
N VAL A 171 -16.75 13.60 7.88
CA VAL A 171 -17.89 13.34 6.98
C VAL A 171 -18.58 14.64 6.59
N LEU A 172 -18.86 15.52 7.55
CA LEU A 172 -19.46 16.82 7.26
C LEU A 172 -18.54 17.69 6.40
N GLY A 173 -17.24 17.70 6.68
CA GLY A 173 -16.23 18.39 5.90
C GLY A 173 -16.20 17.94 4.44
N TYR A 174 -16.31 16.62 4.21
CA TYR A 174 -16.36 16.05 2.87
C TYR A 174 -17.54 16.57 2.04
N PHE A 175 -18.74 16.68 2.63
CA PHE A 175 -19.95 17.07 1.90
C PHE A 175 -20.22 18.57 1.88
N LEU A 176 -19.90 19.31 2.95
CA LEU A 176 -20.26 20.71 3.11
C LEU A 176 -19.21 21.66 2.53
N VAL A 177 -17.91 21.38 2.74
CA VAL A 177 -16.84 22.30 2.31
C VAL A 177 -16.81 22.46 0.79
N PRO A 178 -16.93 21.41 -0.04
CA PRO A 178 -16.99 21.59 -1.49
C PRO A 178 -18.24 22.33 -1.98
N ARG A 179 -19.34 22.32 -1.20
CA ARG A 179 -20.54 23.10 -1.54
C ARG A 179 -20.39 24.58 -1.24
N LEU A 180 -19.70 24.91 -0.15
CA LEU A 180 -19.43 26.31 0.25
C LEU A 180 -18.23 26.90 -0.51
N LEU A 181 -17.21 26.08 -0.75
CA LEU A 181 -15.96 26.41 -1.39
C LEU A 181 -15.71 25.44 -2.56
N PRO A 182 -16.34 25.65 -3.73
CA PRO A 182 -16.24 24.74 -4.88
C PRO A 182 -14.81 24.59 -5.43
N LYS A 183 -13.89 25.48 -5.02
CA LYS A 183 -12.47 25.34 -5.33
C LYS A 183 -11.79 24.28 -4.48
N VAL A 184 -12.29 23.90 -3.30
CA VAL A 184 -11.60 22.99 -2.38
C VAL A 184 -12.04 21.54 -2.65
N PRO A 185 -11.11 20.61 -2.90
CA PRO A 185 -11.46 19.21 -3.08
C PRO A 185 -12.02 18.59 -1.79
N PRO A 186 -12.97 17.63 -1.87
CA PRO A 186 -13.62 17.03 -0.71
C PRO A 186 -12.68 16.34 0.29
N VAL A 187 -11.65 15.62 -0.20
CA VAL A 187 -10.80 14.78 0.66
C VAL A 187 -9.84 15.58 1.56
N PRO A 188 -9.08 16.58 1.05
CA PRO A 188 -8.32 17.48 1.92
C PRO A 188 -9.20 18.24 2.90
N ALA A 189 -10.42 18.62 2.48
CA ALA A 189 -11.37 19.29 3.36
C ALA A 189 -11.81 18.39 4.52
N SER A 190 -12.16 17.13 4.25
CA SER A 190 -12.53 16.18 5.30
C SER A 190 -11.39 15.96 6.30
N LEU A 191 -10.14 15.84 5.81
CA LEU A 191 -8.97 15.71 6.67
C LEU A 191 -8.76 16.94 7.56
N ALA A 192 -8.86 18.14 6.98
CA ALA A 192 -8.72 19.38 7.73
C ALA A 192 -9.79 19.51 8.83
N CYS A 193 -11.05 19.18 8.51
CA CYS A 193 -12.13 19.19 9.50
C CYS A 193 -11.90 18.16 10.61
N ALA A 194 -11.42 16.95 10.29
CA ALA A 194 -11.08 15.93 11.27
C ALA A 194 -9.97 16.40 12.22
N LEU A 195 -8.88 16.95 11.68
CA LEU A 195 -7.75 17.47 12.46
C LEU A 195 -8.16 18.64 13.36
N LEU A 196 -8.99 19.55 12.87
CA LEU A 196 -9.54 20.65 13.66
C LEU A 196 -10.41 20.13 14.80
N ALA A 197 -11.29 19.16 14.53
CA ALA A 197 -12.11 18.54 15.58
C ALA A 197 -11.26 17.84 16.64
N LEU A 198 -10.22 17.11 16.23
CA LEU A 198 -9.27 16.46 17.14
C LEU A 198 -8.52 17.49 18.00
N LEU A 199 -8.13 18.62 17.42
CA LEU A 199 -7.47 19.72 18.11
C LEU A 199 -8.38 20.36 19.17
N LEU A 200 -9.65 20.56 18.84
CA LEU A 200 -10.63 21.16 19.75
C LEU A 200 -10.97 20.25 20.94
N ILE A 201 -10.89 18.93 20.78
CA ILE A 201 -11.14 17.95 21.87
C ILE A 201 -9.89 17.75 22.73
N GLY A 202 -8.75 18.35 22.36
CA GLY A 202 -7.48 18.15 23.05
C GLY A 202 -6.90 16.75 22.84
N GLY A 203 -7.28 16.07 21.74
CA GLY A 203 -6.83 14.72 21.43
C GLY A 203 -5.38 14.62 20.95
N PHE A 204 -4.67 15.75 20.82
CA PHE A 204 -3.23 15.73 20.60
C PHE A 204 -2.54 15.56 21.95
N GLU A 205 -2.02 14.36 22.21
CA GLU A 205 -1.00 14.23 23.23
C GLU A 205 0.19 15.10 22.82
N THR A 206 0.61 16.00 23.71
CA THR A 206 1.85 16.74 23.58
C THR A 206 3.02 15.79 23.86
N ALA A 207 3.14 14.72 23.07
CA ALA A 207 4.34 13.93 23.02
C ALA A 207 5.47 14.87 22.59
N GLN A 208 6.62 14.79 23.25
CA GLN A 208 7.81 15.48 22.78
C GLN A 208 8.11 14.94 21.38
N LEU A 209 7.74 15.69 20.35
CA LEU A 209 8.04 15.36 18.96
C LEU A 209 9.55 15.51 18.76
N SER A 210 10.28 14.44 19.08
CA SER A 210 11.69 14.33 18.76
C SER A 210 11.80 13.94 17.30
N PHE A 211 12.00 14.94 16.44
CA PHE A 211 12.33 14.69 15.05
C PHE A 211 13.75 14.14 14.98
N SER A 212 13.86 12.83 14.78
CA SER A 212 15.12 12.15 14.52
C SER A 212 15.09 11.55 13.12
N PHE A 213 16.15 11.78 12.35
CA PHE A 213 16.32 11.14 11.07
C PHE A 213 16.92 9.74 11.29
N SER A 214 16.16 8.70 10.99
CA SER A 214 16.59 7.30 11.11
C SER A 214 16.92 6.75 9.73
N TRP A 215 18.17 6.33 9.52
CA TRP A 215 18.55 5.59 8.32
C TRP A 215 17.96 4.17 8.39
N PRO A 216 17.54 3.58 7.25
CA PRO A 216 17.11 2.18 7.23
C PRO A 216 18.25 1.28 7.71
N LEU A 217 17.94 0.45 8.69
CA LEU A 217 18.85 -0.56 9.20
C LEU A 217 19.05 -1.66 8.15
N LEU A 218 20.25 -1.73 7.57
CA LEU A 218 20.63 -2.81 6.67
C LEU A 218 20.88 -4.08 7.49
N THR A 219 19.88 -4.97 7.51
CA THR A 219 19.95 -6.23 8.25
C THR A 219 20.28 -7.38 7.30
N MET A 220 21.28 -8.19 7.63
CA MET A 220 21.57 -9.39 6.84
C MET A 220 20.44 -10.42 7.02
N PRO A 221 19.87 -10.95 5.92
CA PRO A 221 18.78 -11.92 6.01
C PRO A 221 19.28 -13.24 6.62
N ARG A 222 18.51 -13.79 7.56
CA ARG A 222 18.70 -15.15 8.05
C ARG A 222 17.59 -16.03 7.50
N PHE A 223 17.95 -17.10 6.79
CA PHE A 223 16.98 -18.02 6.22
C PHE A 223 16.75 -19.20 7.17
N ALA A 224 15.53 -19.35 7.65
CA ALA A 224 15.10 -20.48 8.47
C ALA A 224 13.97 -21.26 7.76
N PRO A 225 14.03 -22.60 7.68
CA PRO A 225 12.99 -23.41 7.02
C PRO A 225 11.59 -23.16 7.58
N ASP A 226 11.48 -22.98 8.89
CA ASP A 226 10.19 -22.75 9.57
C ASP A 226 9.55 -21.44 9.07
N THR A 227 10.31 -20.33 9.11
CA THR A 227 9.85 -19.03 8.59
C THR A 227 9.59 -19.05 7.09
N PHE A 228 10.31 -19.87 6.33
CA PHE A 228 10.06 -20.01 4.90
C PHE A 228 8.67 -20.61 4.63
N LEU A 229 8.32 -21.67 5.37
CA LEU A 229 7.02 -22.33 5.22
C LEU A 229 5.87 -21.52 5.83
N SER A 230 6.10 -20.91 7.00
CA SER A 230 5.06 -20.18 7.73
C SER A 230 4.81 -18.77 7.21
N VAL A 231 5.81 -18.12 6.61
CA VAL A 231 5.72 -16.72 6.15
C VAL A 231 5.91 -16.60 4.65
N SER A 232 7.03 -17.07 4.10
CA SER A 232 7.41 -16.74 2.71
C SER A 232 6.42 -17.28 1.68
N LEU A 233 5.98 -18.53 1.86
CA LEU A 233 5.02 -19.20 0.99
C LEU A 233 3.64 -18.53 1.03
N PRO A 234 2.99 -18.37 2.21
CA PRO A 234 1.72 -17.65 2.30
C PRO A 234 1.80 -16.24 1.72
N LEU A 235 2.88 -15.51 2.00
CA LEU A 235 3.06 -14.15 1.50
C LEU A 235 3.18 -14.12 -0.02
N ALA A 236 3.91 -15.07 -0.62
CA ALA A 236 4.04 -15.16 -2.07
C ALA A 236 2.69 -15.47 -2.75
N VAL A 237 1.91 -16.39 -2.17
CA VAL A 237 0.57 -16.75 -2.66
C VAL A 237 -0.39 -15.57 -2.55
N LEU A 238 -0.37 -14.83 -1.43
CA LEU A 238 -1.20 -13.64 -1.23
C LEU A 238 -0.88 -12.54 -2.24
N VAL A 239 0.42 -12.29 -2.48
CA VAL A 239 0.86 -11.27 -3.45
C VAL A 239 0.44 -11.63 -4.87
N VAL A 240 0.73 -12.85 -5.33
CA VAL A 240 0.40 -13.26 -6.71
C VAL A 240 -1.10 -13.46 -6.90
N GLY A 241 -1.76 -14.17 -5.99
CA GLY A 241 -3.12 -14.65 -6.16
C GLY A 241 -4.19 -13.61 -5.85
N ALA A 242 -3.99 -12.78 -4.82
CA ALA A 242 -4.97 -11.79 -4.42
C ALA A 242 -4.60 -10.38 -4.91
N GLN A 243 -3.43 -9.88 -4.54
CA GLN A 243 -3.09 -8.47 -4.76
C GLN A 243 -2.81 -8.14 -6.22
N ASN A 244 -1.94 -8.91 -6.86
CA ASN A 244 -1.62 -8.68 -8.27
C ASN A 244 -2.87 -8.88 -9.14
N ALA A 245 -3.67 -9.92 -8.88
CA ALA A 245 -4.92 -10.16 -9.58
C ALA A 245 -5.90 -8.98 -9.46
N GLN A 246 -6.10 -8.43 -8.24
CA GLN A 246 -6.92 -7.24 -8.01
C GLN A 246 -6.39 -6.02 -8.74
N ALA A 247 -5.09 -5.73 -8.62
CA ALA A 247 -4.46 -4.59 -9.27
C ALA A 247 -4.62 -4.65 -10.80
N ILE A 248 -4.40 -5.83 -11.38
CA ILE A 248 -4.51 -6.06 -12.82
C ILE A 248 -5.96 -5.98 -13.30
N GLY A 249 -6.91 -6.52 -12.53
CA GLY A 249 -8.32 -6.40 -12.85
C GLY A 249 -8.80 -4.95 -12.84
N VAL A 250 -8.36 -4.14 -11.87
CA VAL A 250 -8.67 -2.69 -11.84
C VAL A 250 -8.08 -1.99 -13.07
N LEU A 251 -6.82 -2.27 -13.41
CA LEU A 251 -6.20 -1.69 -14.62
C LEU A 251 -6.96 -2.07 -15.90
N ARG A 252 -7.35 -3.34 -16.05
CA ARG A 252 -8.16 -3.81 -17.18
C ARG A 252 -9.55 -3.17 -17.23
N ALA A 253 -10.20 -2.99 -16.08
CA ALA A 253 -11.49 -2.29 -16.01
C ALA A 253 -11.39 -0.80 -16.39
N GLN A 254 -10.21 -0.19 -16.24
CA GLN A 254 -9.91 1.17 -16.70
C GLN A 254 -9.41 1.21 -18.16
N GLY A 255 -9.43 0.08 -18.89
CA GLY A 255 -9.04 0.00 -20.30
C GLY A 255 -7.52 -0.06 -20.54
N TYR A 256 -6.72 -0.30 -19.50
CA TYR A 256 -5.29 -0.57 -19.67
C TYR A 256 -5.05 -2.05 -19.97
N GLU A 257 -3.95 -2.34 -20.66
CA GLU A 257 -3.44 -3.70 -20.90
C GLU A 257 -2.14 -3.89 -20.10
N PRO A 258 -2.20 -4.36 -18.84
CA PRO A 258 -1.01 -4.59 -18.04
C PRO A 258 -0.13 -5.67 -18.66
N PRO A 259 1.21 -5.55 -18.58
CA PRO A 259 2.13 -6.50 -19.19
C PRO A 259 2.23 -7.78 -18.34
N VAL A 260 1.36 -8.77 -18.59
CA VAL A 260 1.22 -10.00 -17.79
C VAL A 260 1.01 -11.26 -18.59
#